data_AF-A0A438KC51-F1
#
_entry.id   AF-A0A438KC51-F1
#
_cell.length_a   1.000
_cell.length_b   1.000
_cell.length_c   1.000
_cell.angle_alpha   90.00
_cell.angle_beta   90.00
_cell.angle_gamma   90.00
#
_symmetry.space_group_name_H-M   'P 1'
#
loop_
_entity.id
_entity.type
_entity.pdbx_description
1 polymer ?
#
loop_
_entity_poly.entity_id
_entity_poly.type
_entity_poly.pdbx_seq_one_letter_code
_entity_poly.pdbx_strand_id
1 'polypeptide(L)'
;MISVFVAHNKAMARLIGLLVFIGFVGALVYFNVFTHQLAHAQLQIRARPRRILMDTDVDMDDFFSLFYLLKENTSEFNLEAITLSANGWCDSGHGINHIYDLLFMMGRDDIPVGVGGEGGILPNGTILPDVGGYLPIIDQE
;
A
#
# COMPACT_ATOMS: atom_id res chain seq x y z
N MET A 1 -6.92 62.30 37.53
CA MET A 1 -6.05 62.02 36.38
C MET A 1 -5.11 60.82 36.58
N ILE A 2 -4.37 60.71 37.69
CA ILE A 2 -3.36 59.65 37.89
C ILE A 2 -3.96 58.22 37.92
N SER A 3 -5.11 58.01 38.56
CA SER A 3 -5.74 56.68 38.69
C SER A 3 -6.17 56.06 37.34
N VAL A 4 -6.64 56.89 36.39
CA VAL A 4 -7.07 56.44 35.05
C VAL A 4 -5.88 56.01 34.20
N PHE A 5 -4.76 56.73 34.29
CA PHE A 5 -3.52 56.40 33.60
C PHE A 5 -2.91 55.07 34.11
N VAL A 6 -2.93 54.86 35.43
CA VAL A 6 -2.49 53.61 36.05
C VAL A 6 -3.40 52.43 35.67
N ALA A 7 -4.72 52.63 35.60
CA ALA A 7 -5.65 51.61 35.14
C ALA A 7 -5.43 51.23 33.67
N HIS A 8 -5.16 52.22 32.80
CA HIS A 8 -4.85 52.00 31.39
C HIS A 8 -3.56 51.19 31.19
N ASN A 9 -2.47 51.52 31.90
CA ASN A 9 -1.23 50.76 31.84
C ASN A 9 -1.36 49.32 32.37
N LYS A 10 -2.18 49.11 33.43
CA LYS A 10 -2.49 47.76 33.93
C LYS A 10 -3.30 46.94 32.93
N ALA A 11 -4.24 47.56 32.22
CA ALA A 11 -5.01 46.91 31.17
C ALA A 11 -4.14 46.53 29.96
N MET A 12 -3.24 47.42 29.55
CA MET A 12 -2.29 47.16 28.46
C MET A 12 -1.28 46.05 28.81
N ALA A 13 -0.75 46.02 30.03
CA ALA A 13 0.13 44.94 30.47
C ALA A 13 -0.57 43.56 30.48
N ARG A 14 -1.86 43.52 30.85
CA ARG A 14 -2.69 42.30 30.79
C ARG A 14 -2.94 41.85 29.35
N LEU A 15 -3.19 42.78 28.43
CA LEU A 15 -3.38 42.48 27.00
C LEU A 15 -2.11 41.92 26.36
N ILE A 16 -0.95 42.52 26.64
CA ILE A 16 0.36 42.04 26.18
C ILE A 16 0.62 40.63 26.75
N GLY A 17 0.39 40.43 28.06
CA GLY A 17 0.53 39.12 28.68
C GLY A 17 -0.37 38.04 28.06
N LEU A 18 -1.62 38.39 27.72
CA LEU A 18 -2.55 37.48 27.05
C LEU A 18 -2.08 37.11 25.64
N LEU A 19 -1.60 38.08 24.85
CA LEU A 19 -1.09 37.82 23.50
C LEU A 19 0.16 36.94 23.51
N VAL A 20 1.08 37.19 24.45
CA VAL A 20 2.27 36.34 24.65
C VAL A 20 1.85 34.93 25.07
N PHE A 21 0.87 34.80 25.97
CA PHE A 21 0.36 33.50 26.40
C PHE A 21 -0.29 32.73 25.25
N ILE A 22 -1.13 33.38 24.43
CA ILE A 22 -1.74 32.75 23.25
C ILE A 22 -0.68 32.34 22.24
N GLY A 23 0.32 33.19 21.98
CA GLY A 23 1.45 32.85 21.11
C GLY A 23 2.24 31.65 21.62
N PHE A 24 2.48 31.59 22.94
CA PHE A 24 3.16 30.46 23.56
C PHE A 24 2.35 29.16 23.47
N VAL A 25 1.05 29.19 23.77
CA VAL A 25 0.17 28.03 23.63
C VAL A 25 0.07 27.59 22.17
N GLY A 26 -0.07 28.52 21.23
CA GLY A 26 -0.09 28.24 19.80
C GLY A 26 1.22 27.58 19.33
N ALA A 27 2.37 28.09 19.78
CA ALA A 27 3.67 27.49 19.49
C ALA A 27 3.82 26.10 20.10
N LEU A 28 3.32 25.89 21.32
CA LEU A 28 3.34 24.58 21.99
C LEU A 28 2.46 23.56 21.25
N VAL A 29 1.26 23.95 20.84
CA VAL A 29 0.36 23.10 20.04
C VAL A 29 1.00 22.77 18.70
N TYR A 30 1.52 23.78 18.00
CA TYR A 30 2.22 23.59 16.72
C TYR A 30 3.40 22.63 16.86
N PHE A 31 4.23 22.80 17.89
CA PHE A 31 5.36 21.93 18.16
C PHE A 31 4.94 20.48 18.39
N ASN A 32 3.88 20.23 19.19
CA ASN A 32 3.37 18.87 19.42
C ASN A 32 2.79 18.22 18.15
N VAL A 33 2.06 18.98 17.33
CA VAL A 33 1.54 18.46 16.05
C VAL A 33 2.69 18.13 15.09
N PHE A 34 3.68 19.01 15.01
CA PHE A 34 4.85 18.82 14.16
C PHE A 34 5.68 17.60 14.59
N THR A 35 5.96 17.43 15.89
CA THR A 35 6.71 16.27 16.39
C THR A 35 5.96 14.95 16.16
N HIS A 36 4.64 14.95 16.27
CA HIS A 36 3.83 13.78 15.95
C HIS A 36 3.89 13.42 14.46
N GLN A 37 3.75 14.39 13.55
CA GLN A 37 3.91 14.16 12.11
C GLN A 37 5.32 13.67 11.76
N LEU A 38 6.35 14.22 12.39
CA LEU A 38 7.73 13.76 12.22
C LEU A 38 7.91 12.31 12.68
N ALA A 39 7.30 11.93 13.82
CA ALA A 39 7.35 10.57 14.34
C ALA A 39 6.65 9.57 13.41
N HIS A 40 5.49 9.91 12.85
CA HIS A 40 4.79 9.07 11.86
C HIS A 40 5.60 8.92 10.57
N ALA A 41 6.20 10.00 10.06
CA ALA A 41 7.07 9.93 8.90
C ALA A 41 8.29 9.03 9.15
N GLN A 42 8.90 9.09 10.33
CA GLN A 42 10.01 8.20 10.73
C GLN A 42 9.58 6.74 10.88
N LEU A 43 8.37 6.49 11.41
CA LEU A 43 7.82 5.13 11.49
C LEU A 43 7.57 4.55 10.11
N GLN A 44 7.04 5.33 9.17
CA GLN A 44 6.84 4.91 7.78
C GLN A 44 8.18 4.61 7.09
N ILE A 45 9.21 5.45 7.27
CA ILE A 45 10.55 5.19 6.72
C ILE A 45 11.17 3.91 7.30
N ARG A 46 10.86 3.57 8.56
CA ARG A 46 11.32 2.33 9.20
C ARG A 46 10.47 1.10 8.87
N ALA A 47 9.22 1.29 8.50
CA ALA A 47 8.34 0.21 8.10
C ALA A 47 8.86 -0.35 6.77
N ARG A 48 9.21 -1.64 6.77
CA ARG A 48 9.52 -2.33 5.52
C ARG A 48 8.21 -2.51 4.74
N PRO A 49 8.24 -2.44 3.40
CA PRO A 49 7.05 -2.71 2.61
C PRO A 49 6.55 -4.12 2.91
N ARG A 50 5.23 -4.29 2.86
CA ARG A 50 4.59 -5.60 2.90
C ARG A 50 4.94 -6.31 1.60
N ARG A 51 5.74 -7.36 1.71
CA ARG A 51 6.10 -8.21 0.57
C ARG A 51 4.93 -9.13 0.27
N ILE A 52 4.46 -9.12 -0.97
CA ILE A 52 3.25 -9.81 -1.38
C ILE A 52 3.61 -10.73 -2.54
N LEU A 53 3.23 -11.99 -2.39
CA LEU A 53 3.12 -12.97 -3.46
C LEU A 53 1.61 -13.15 -3.67
N MET A 54 1.12 -12.91 -4.87
CA MET A 54 -0.29 -13.07 -5.19
C MET A 54 -0.49 -14.35 -5.98
N ASP A 55 -1.32 -15.26 -5.47
CA ASP A 55 -1.80 -16.44 -6.20
C ASP A 55 -3.25 -16.20 -6.62
N THR A 56 -3.59 -16.44 -7.89
CA THR A 56 -4.87 -16.03 -8.48
C THR A 56 -5.29 -16.96 -9.62
N ASP A 57 -6.60 -17.14 -9.82
CA ASP A 57 -7.19 -17.80 -10.98
C ASP A 57 -7.68 -16.82 -12.07
N VAL A 58 -7.40 -15.53 -11.89
CA VAL A 58 -7.63 -14.41 -12.85
C VAL A 58 -9.11 -14.21 -13.17
N ASP A 59 -9.94 -14.40 -12.14
CA ASP A 59 -11.34 -14.02 -12.19
C ASP A 59 -11.50 -12.49 -12.19
N MET A 60 -12.74 -12.03 -12.45
CA MET A 60 -13.01 -10.60 -12.58
C MET A 60 -12.64 -9.82 -11.30
N ASP A 61 -12.90 -10.38 -10.13
CA ASP A 61 -12.55 -9.79 -8.84
C ASP A 61 -11.04 -9.78 -8.58
N ASP A 62 -10.33 -10.82 -9.01
CA ASP A 62 -8.86 -10.85 -8.97
C ASP A 62 -8.22 -9.78 -9.86
N PHE A 63 -8.80 -9.52 -11.02
CA PHE A 63 -8.31 -8.47 -11.90
C PHE A 63 -8.34 -7.11 -11.20
N PHE A 64 -9.41 -6.81 -10.44
CA PHE A 64 -9.50 -5.60 -9.63
C PHE A 64 -8.57 -5.62 -8.41
N SER A 65 -8.36 -6.77 -7.79
CA SER A 65 -7.44 -6.89 -6.65
C SER A 65 -5.97 -6.69 -7.08
N LEU A 66 -5.59 -7.22 -8.25
CA LEU A 66 -4.29 -6.99 -8.86
C LEU A 66 -4.12 -5.52 -9.26
N PHE A 67 -5.15 -4.90 -9.86
CA PHE A 67 -5.13 -3.45 -10.13
C PHE A 67 -4.90 -2.62 -8.88
N TYR A 68 -5.55 -2.98 -7.77
CA TYR A 68 -5.36 -2.31 -6.50
C TYR A 68 -3.89 -2.40 -6.06
N LEU A 69 -3.32 -3.61 -6.01
CA LEU A 69 -1.92 -3.82 -5.64
C LEU A 69 -0.93 -3.07 -6.56
N LEU A 70 -1.21 -3.00 -7.86
CA LEU A 70 -0.36 -2.30 -8.83
C LEU A 70 -0.46 -0.77 -8.74
N LYS A 71 -1.55 -0.23 -8.18
CA LYS A 71 -1.74 1.21 -7.96
C LYS A 71 -1.24 1.68 -6.60
N GLU A 72 -1.13 0.78 -5.62
CA GLU A 72 -0.68 1.12 -4.28
C GLU A 72 0.80 1.55 -4.25
N ASN A 73 1.16 2.26 -3.18
CA ASN A 73 2.52 2.73 -2.99
C ASN A 73 3.47 1.54 -2.75
N THR A 74 4.48 1.38 -3.60
CA THR A 74 5.46 0.28 -3.49
C THR A 74 6.31 0.31 -2.22
N SER A 75 6.39 1.48 -1.56
CA SER A 75 7.02 1.61 -0.23
C SER A 75 6.18 1.00 0.89
N GLU A 76 4.87 0.79 0.65
CA GLU A 76 3.95 0.16 1.59
C GLU A 76 3.61 -1.28 1.17
N PHE A 77 3.40 -1.52 -0.13
CA PHE A 77 3.00 -2.79 -0.73
C PHE A 77 3.98 -3.17 -1.86
N ASN A 78 4.89 -4.09 -1.59
CA ASN A 78 5.81 -4.61 -2.59
C ASN A 78 5.24 -5.92 -3.16
N LEU A 79 4.55 -5.84 -4.29
CA LEU A 79 4.15 -7.02 -5.06
C LEU A 79 5.38 -7.60 -5.76
N GLU A 80 5.80 -8.80 -5.34
CA GLU A 80 7.07 -9.39 -5.72
C GLU A 80 6.95 -10.43 -6.82
N ALA A 81 5.81 -11.09 -6.90
CA ALA A 81 5.54 -12.12 -7.88
C ALA A 81 4.04 -12.41 -7.92
N ILE A 82 3.60 -12.93 -9.06
CA ILE A 82 2.25 -13.43 -9.27
C ILE A 82 2.36 -14.91 -9.64
N THR A 83 1.52 -15.76 -9.06
CA THR A 83 1.33 -17.15 -9.49
C THR A 83 -0.09 -17.33 -9.99
N LEU A 84 -0.21 -17.97 -11.15
CA LEU A 84 -1.48 -18.30 -11.78
C LEU A 84 -1.88 -19.72 -11.40
N SER A 85 -3.02 -19.87 -10.75
CA SER A 85 -3.67 -21.15 -10.50
C SER A 85 -4.77 -21.34 -11.53
N ALA A 86 -4.55 -22.14 -12.55
CA ALA A 86 -5.53 -22.39 -13.62
C ALA A 86 -6.57 -23.46 -13.23
N ASN A 87 -7.22 -23.26 -12.09
CA ASN A 87 -8.23 -24.18 -11.56
C ASN A 87 -9.65 -23.56 -11.47
N GLY A 88 -9.84 -22.41 -12.13
CA GLY A 88 -11.04 -21.60 -12.07
C GLY A 88 -11.66 -21.33 -13.46
N TRP A 89 -11.91 -20.06 -13.75
CA TRP A 89 -12.68 -19.63 -14.92
C TRP A 89 -11.85 -19.49 -16.21
N CYS A 90 -10.51 -19.51 -16.08
CA CYS A 90 -9.57 -19.35 -17.18
C CYS A 90 -8.50 -20.46 -17.17
N ASP A 91 -8.08 -20.90 -18.35
CA ASP A 91 -6.89 -21.74 -18.48
C ASP A 91 -5.61 -20.90 -18.41
N SER A 92 -4.50 -21.57 -18.12
CA SER A 92 -3.15 -21.03 -17.97
C SER A 92 -2.72 -20.17 -19.15
N GLY A 93 -3.06 -20.58 -20.37
CA GLY A 93 -2.64 -19.89 -21.59
C GLY A 93 -3.34 -18.55 -21.75
N HIS A 94 -4.63 -18.48 -21.47
CA HIS A 94 -5.36 -17.21 -21.51
C HIS A 94 -5.09 -16.35 -20.27
N GLY A 95 -5.06 -16.95 -19.09
CA GLY A 95 -4.84 -16.25 -17.82
C GLY A 95 -3.48 -15.56 -17.76
N ILE A 96 -2.41 -16.22 -18.23
CA ILE A 96 -1.07 -15.62 -18.26
C ILE A 96 -1.02 -14.41 -19.20
N ASN A 97 -1.70 -14.47 -20.35
CA ASN A 97 -1.76 -13.34 -21.29
C ASN A 97 -2.50 -12.16 -20.68
N HIS A 98 -3.62 -12.38 -19.97
CA HIS A 98 -4.33 -11.32 -19.25
C HIS A 98 -3.45 -10.63 -18.20
N ILE A 99 -2.67 -11.41 -17.42
CA ILE A 99 -1.74 -10.85 -16.44
C ILE A 99 -0.65 -10.03 -17.14
N TYR A 100 -0.01 -10.56 -18.18
CA TYR A 100 1.04 -9.82 -18.90
C TYR A 100 0.53 -8.56 -19.58
N ASP A 101 -0.65 -8.59 -20.20
CA ASP A 101 -1.27 -7.40 -20.79
C ASP A 101 -1.54 -6.33 -19.73
N LEU A 102 -2.00 -6.73 -18.54
CA LEU A 102 -2.22 -5.82 -17.42
C LEU A 102 -0.90 -5.22 -16.90
N LEU A 103 0.12 -6.04 -16.67
CA LEU A 103 1.43 -5.59 -16.23
C LEU A 103 2.04 -4.61 -17.25
N PHE A 104 1.93 -4.92 -18.53
CA PHE A 104 2.38 -4.07 -19.63
C PHE A 104 1.64 -2.72 -19.64
N MET A 105 0.31 -2.74 -19.57
CA MET A 105 -0.51 -1.52 -19.49
C MET A 105 -0.20 -0.66 -18.25
N MET A 106 0.28 -1.29 -17.17
CA MET A 106 0.63 -0.63 -15.92
C MET A 106 2.11 -0.26 -15.82
N GLY A 107 2.92 -0.62 -16.82
CA GLY A 107 4.37 -0.40 -16.83
C GLY A 107 5.10 -1.16 -15.72
N ARG A 108 4.63 -2.37 -15.40
CA ARG A 108 5.12 -3.23 -14.31
C ARG A 108 5.60 -4.60 -14.79
N ASP A 109 6.22 -4.63 -15.96
CA ASP A 109 6.84 -5.84 -16.55
C ASP A 109 8.02 -6.38 -15.72
N ASP A 110 8.42 -5.67 -14.65
CA ASP A 110 9.42 -6.10 -13.68
C ASP A 110 8.93 -7.22 -12.75
N ILE A 111 7.62 -7.47 -12.68
CA ILE A 111 7.04 -8.46 -11.77
C ILE A 111 7.08 -9.85 -12.43
N PRO A 112 7.77 -10.85 -11.84
CA PRO A 112 7.77 -12.20 -12.35
C PRO A 112 6.39 -12.86 -12.19
N VAL A 113 5.96 -13.57 -13.24
CA VAL A 113 4.70 -14.33 -13.26
C VAL A 113 5.00 -15.81 -13.45
N GLY A 114 4.61 -16.62 -12.48
CA GLY A 114 4.66 -18.08 -12.57
C GLY A 114 3.31 -18.66 -12.99
N VAL A 115 3.32 -19.71 -13.79
CA VAL A 115 2.11 -20.42 -14.20
C VAL A 115 2.07 -21.79 -13.56
N GLY A 116 1.01 -22.04 -12.82
CA GLY A 116 0.69 -23.32 -12.23
C GLY A 116 0.09 -24.28 -13.25
N GLY A 117 -0.65 -25.25 -12.73
CA GLY A 117 -1.23 -26.32 -13.53
C GLY A 117 -2.73 -26.23 -13.71
N GLU A 118 -3.23 -26.81 -14.80
CA GLU A 118 -4.67 -27.02 -15.06
C GLU A 118 -5.27 -28.13 -14.20
N GLY A 119 -4.41 -28.97 -13.61
CA GLY A 119 -4.84 -30.10 -12.81
C GLY A 119 -5.39 -29.69 -11.45
N GLY A 120 -6.28 -30.53 -10.90
CA GLY A 120 -6.82 -30.38 -9.56
C GLY A 120 -6.46 -31.52 -8.61
N ILE A 121 -6.68 -31.29 -7.32
CA ILE A 121 -6.66 -32.34 -6.29
C ILE A 121 -8.10 -32.66 -5.91
N LEU A 122 -8.53 -33.89 -6.14
CA LEU A 122 -9.88 -34.33 -5.80
C LEU A 122 -10.09 -34.44 -4.27
N PRO A 123 -11.34 -34.40 -3.77
CA PRO A 123 -11.61 -34.51 -2.33
C PRO A 123 -11.11 -35.80 -1.66
N ASN A 124 -10.91 -36.86 -2.45
CA ASN A 124 -10.34 -38.13 -1.99
C ASN A 124 -8.80 -38.15 -1.99
N GLY A 125 -8.15 -37.03 -2.31
CA GLY A 125 -6.70 -36.87 -2.39
C GLY A 125 -6.06 -37.35 -3.69
N THR A 126 -6.85 -37.77 -4.69
CA THR A 126 -6.30 -38.08 -6.02
C THR A 126 -5.78 -36.80 -6.68
N ILE A 127 -4.49 -36.81 -7.02
CA ILE A 127 -3.82 -35.75 -7.80
C ILE A 127 -4.10 -36.04 -9.28
N LEU A 128 -4.79 -35.12 -9.96
CA LEU A 128 -5.05 -35.24 -11.39
C LEU A 128 -3.78 -34.90 -12.21
N PRO A 129 -3.72 -35.28 -13.51
CA PRO A 129 -2.65 -34.83 -14.39
C PRO A 129 -2.52 -33.30 -14.39
N ASP A 130 -1.32 -32.81 -14.69
CA ASP A 130 -1.00 -31.39 -14.85
C ASP A 130 -1.23 -30.54 -13.58
N VAL A 131 -1.37 -31.14 -12.40
CA VAL A 131 -1.29 -30.43 -11.11
C VAL A 131 0.13 -29.88 -10.94
N GLY A 132 0.25 -28.57 -10.74
CA GLY A 132 1.54 -27.89 -10.58
C GLY A 132 2.23 -27.47 -11.87
N GLY A 133 1.56 -27.62 -13.02
CA GLY A 133 2.03 -27.15 -14.32
C GLY A 133 2.65 -28.25 -15.17
N TYR A 134 2.92 -27.90 -16.43
CA TYR A 134 3.74 -28.74 -17.31
C TYR A 134 5.23 -28.54 -16.97
N LEU A 135 6.10 -29.52 -17.29
CA LEU A 135 7.54 -29.26 -17.47
C LEU A 135 7.68 -27.98 -18.32
N PRO A 136 8.61 -27.06 -17.99
CA PRO A 136 8.51 -25.64 -18.36
C PRO A 136 8.13 -25.48 -19.83
N ILE A 137 6.86 -25.11 -20.08
CA ILE A 137 6.34 -24.87 -21.43
C ILE A 137 6.79 -23.49 -21.94
N ILE A 138 7.25 -22.61 -21.04
CA ILE A 138 7.71 -21.28 -21.38
C ILE A 138 9.15 -21.16 -20.89
N ASP A 139 10.09 -21.38 -21.81
CA ASP A 139 11.43 -20.81 -21.68
C ASP A 139 11.26 -19.28 -21.71
N GLN A 140 11.55 -18.65 -20.57
CA GLN A 140 11.72 -17.20 -20.52
C GLN A 140 13.15 -16.89 -20.99
N GLU A 141 13.34 -16.86 -22.31
CA GLU A 141 14.45 -16.12 -22.93
C GLU A 141 13.98 -14.74 -23.42
#